data_AF-A0A7K1SVH3-F1
#
_entry.id   AF-A0A7K1SVH3-F1
#
_cell.length_a   1.000
_cell.length_b   1.000
_cell.length_c   1.000
_cell.angle_alpha   90.00
_cell.angle_beta   90.00
_cell.angle_gamma   90.00
#
_symmetry.space_group_name_H-M   'P 1'
#
loop_
_entity.id
_entity.type
_entity.pdbx_description
1 polymer ?
#
loop_
_entity_poly.entity_id
_entity_poly.type
_entity_poly.pdbx_seq_one_letter_code
_entity_poly.pdbx_strand_id
1 'polypeptide(L)'
;MLLHHYLTNTESPTPYWTRDSFMQELNNLGFPTQLRKIALINGSGIGTQLGNFGAMDLHLGVQPTILTRVLLGGIYFIGFKSLVMKVVKSIAQAAGVNIELTKTIDTQAWYTAGYNGRNQVFHGELLGWLVKRTRYASTFSNSIGLDNSMGGYYNAQQQIADGFKEGFPSYIKPFFKPTIFTLLPTHSFIPAKSSLAVTNGSNFGEDFSNRNLVTTTETPFDSYFTPNTNEDHVSLTDCSAKWLTKEIDNQPQAPVGVKYTISGSDQFCTSGTYSIPGLPAGTTVAWSANPNIVSISTTNNVATLNRLNNGTISLTATVSSACGNVPLPSKLVTVGSKLSGYIQGHDMCTNSAGAVFSISPVAGATDYQWAIYPNPQNFSINGNGGSYVDVSNWTSPGGYSMTVTITTPCGTVGDEYSFAVIRNDPMKNCNTGGGSDSFSYYPNPAGNSMTITTSSASTPSADVTPTSSTSSTSNTKQWPFSYKIYNKTGKVLKQGSSAKGEDVMVDTRDLLSDNYFLHVLIGKQEIQKQIVIQH
;
A
#
# COMPACT_ATOMS: atom_id res chain seq x y z
N MET A 1 -2.91 10.42 46.73
CA MET A 1 -2.43 9.55 47.83
C MET A 1 -1.10 9.98 48.43
N LEU A 2 -0.05 10.31 47.66
CA LEU A 2 1.27 10.68 48.20
C LEU A 2 1.30 11.97 49.05
N LEU A 3 0.49 12.98 48.74
CA LEU A 3 0.48 14.25 49.47
C LEU A 3 -0.04 14.12 50.92
N HIS A 4 -0.95 13.18 51.18
CA HIS A 4 -1.51 12.99 52.51
C HIS A 4 -0.50 12.35 53.47
N HIS A 5 0.24 11.34 53.01
CA HIS A 5 1.29 10.70 53.82
C HIS A 5 2.37 11.69 54.27
N TYR A 6 2.74 12.63 53.38
CA TYR A 6 3.70 13.68 53.71
C TYR A 6 3.17 14.68 54.75
N LEU A 7 1.87 15.00 54.70
CA LEU A 7 1.26 16.00 55.59
C LEU A 7 0.85 15.44 56.97
N THR A 8 0.56 14.14 57.08
CA THR A 8 0.03 13.55 58.34
C THR A 8 1.04 12.79 59.18
N ASN A 9 2.28 12.63 58.71
CA ASN A 9 3.37 11.96 59.43
C ASN A 9 2.97 10.58 60.00
N THR A 10 2.10 9.87 59.28
CA THR A 10 1.53 8.57 59.68
C THR A 10 2.14 7.45 58.85
N GLU A 11 2.70 6.43 59.51
CA GLU A 11 3.30 5.26 58.86
C GLU A 11 2.26 4.33 58.20
N SER A 12 0.98 4.47 58.58
CA SER A 12 -0.15 3.71 58.01
C SER A 12 -1.02 4.60 57.12
N PRO A 13 -1.57 4.09 56.00
CA PRO A 13 -2.52 4.82 55.18
C PRO A 13 -3.79 5.13 56.00
N THR A 14 -3.94 6.39 56.40
CA THR A 14 -5.18 6.88 57.00
C THR A 14 -5.97 7.66 55.94
N PRO A 15 -7.24 7.33 55.67
CA PRO A 15 -8.05 8.09 54.75
C PRO A 15 -8.20 9.54 55.25
N TYR A 16 -8.08 10.51 54.36
CA TYR A 16 -8.32 11.91 54.69
C TYR A 16 -9.78 12.09 55.13
N TRP A 17 -10.05 12.98 56.10
CA TRP A 17 -11.38 13.14 56.70
C TRP A 17 -12.45 13.53 55.69
N THR A 18 -12.11 14.19 54.57
CA THR A 18 -13.08 14.51 53.52
C THR A 18 -13.43 13.33 52.62
N ARG A 19 -12.73 12.18 52.72
CA ARG A 19 -13.02 11.00 51.88
C ARG A 19 -14.47 10.59 52.03
N ASP A 20 -14.95 10.45 53.26
CA ASP A 20 -16.29 9.90 53.48
C ASP A 20 -17.36 10.90 53.04
N SER A 21 -17.14 12.20 53.26
CA SER A 21 -18.01 13.26 52.71
C SER A 21 -18.01 13.28 51.18
N PHE A 22 -16.84 13.19 50.54
CA PHE A 22 -16.70 13.13 49.08
C PHE A 22 -17.37 11.87 48.51
N MET A 23 -17.15 10.70 49.12
CA MET A 23 -17.78 9.44 48.68
C MET A 23 -19.30 9.48 48.87
N GLN A 24 -19.79 10.10 49.94
CA GLN A 24 -21.22 10.28 50.17
C GLN A 24 -21.83 11.24 49.15
N GLU A 25 -21.16 12.36 48.86
CA GLU A 25 -21.59 13.31 47.83
C GLU A 25 -21.61 12.66 46.44
N LEU A 26 -20.57 11.90 46.09
CA LEU A 26 -20.49 11.12 44.86
C LEU A 26 -21.61 10.07 44.76
N ASN A 27 -21.89 9.36 45.85
CA ASN A 27 -22.99 8.40 45.91
C ASN A 27 -24.36 9.08 45.76
N ASN A 28 -24.54 10.26 46.36
CA ASN A 28 -25.77 11.05 46.28
C ASN A 28 -26.00 11.65 44.89
N LEU A 29 -24.93 12.07 44.21
CA LEU A 29 -24.97 12.48 42.80
C LEU A 29 -25.40 11.31 41.90
N GLY A 30 -25.06 10.08 42.30
CA GLY A 30 -25.31 8.88 41.52
C GLY A 30 -24.42 8.80 40.28
N PHE A 31 -24.50 7.68 39.57
CA PHE A 31 -23.84 7.52 38.28
C PHE A 31 -24.81 7.87 37.15
N PRO A 32 -24.41 8.64 36.13
CA PRO A 32 -25.30 8.93 35.00
C PRO A 32 -25.77 7.63 34.34
N THR A 33 -27.07 7.54 34.03
CA THR A 33 -27.69 6.34 33.47
C THR A 33 -27.63 6.28 31.95
N GLN A 34 -27.45 7.43 31.30
CA GLN A 34 -27.23 7.55 29.86
C GLN A 34 -25.80 8.01 29.61
N LEU A 35 -24.94 7.06 29.23
CA LEU A 35 -23.53 7.30 29.01
C LEU A 35 -23.17 7.06 27.57
N ARG A 36 -22.36 7.95 27.02
CA ARG A 36 -21.54 7.67 25.85
C ARG A 36 -20.14 7.31 26.34
N LYS A 37 -19.80 6.02 26.27
CA LYS A 37 -18.51 5.48 26.72
C LYS A 37 -17.49 5.68 25.62
N ILE A 38 -16.43 6.42 25.90
CA ILE A 38 -15.33 6.62 24.95
C ILE A 38 -14.00 6.21 25.59
N ALA A 39 -13.03 5.80 24.78
CA ALA A 39 -11.67 5.54 25.21
C ALA A 39 -10.66 6.39 24.43
N LEU A 40 -9.77 7.08 25.13
CA LEU A 40 -8.61 7.73 24.54
C LEU A 40 -7.37 7.04 25.10
N ILE A 41 -6.54 6.50 24.22
CA ILE A 41 -5.33 5.78 24.62
C ILE A 41 -4.11 6.37 23.90
N ASN A 42 -2.94 6.26 24.52
CA ASN A 42 -1.66 6.67 23.92
C ASN A 42 -0.97 5.53 23.14
N GLY A 43 -1.53 4.33 23.17
CA GLY A 43 -1.00 3.19 22.43
C GLY A 43 -1.42 3.17 20.97
N SER A 44 -0.47 2.86 20.08
CA SER A 44 -0.74 2.69 18.67
C SER A 44 -1.80 1.63 18.41
N GLY A 45 -2.66 1.83 17.41
CA GLY A 45 -3.61 0.81 16.94
C GLY A 45 -3.07 -0.10 15.83
N ILE A 46 -1.89 0.19 15.26
CA ILE A 46 -1.37 -0.43 14.03
C ILE A 46 -0.25 -1.46 14.26
N GLY A 47 -0.22 -2.12 15.43
CA GLY A 47 0.77 -3.17 15.73
C GLY A 47 2.19 -2.66 16.03
N THR A 48 2.38 -1.35 16.24
CA THR A 48 3.73 -0.79 16.51
C THR A 48 4.20 -1.15 17.91
N GLN A 49 5.15 -2.08 18.00
CA GLN A 49 5.71 -2.56 19.27
C GLN A 49 6.72 -1.57 19.87
N LEU A 50 6.99 -1.71 21.16
CA LEU A 50 8.01 -0.96 21.89
C LEU A 50 9.16 -1.89 22.27
N GLY A 51 10.39 -1.37 22.22
CA GLY A 51 11.56 -2.16 22.60
C GLY A 51 11.92 -3.28 21.62
N ASN A 52 12.88 -4.11 22.02
CA ASN A 52 13.34 -5.28 21.27
C ASN A 52 13.23 -6.50 22.17
N PHE A 53 12.60 -7.58 21.67
CA PHE A 53 12.37 -8.78 22.44
C PHE A 53 13.65 -9.36 23.05
N GLY A 54 13.64 -9.57 24.36
CA GLY A 54 14.77 -10.12 25.09
C GLY A 54 16.01 -9.22 25.16
N ALA A 55 15.97 -8.00 24.63
CA ALA A 55 17.08 -7.07 24.71
C ALA A 55 17.23 -6.52 26.14
N MET A 56 18.46 -6.28 26.54
CA MET A 56 18.76 -5.66 27.84
C MET A 56 18.30 -4.21 27.80
N ASP A 57 17.41 -3.83 28.72
CA ASP A 57 16.82 -2.49 28.78
C ASP A 57 17.47 -1.62 29.85
N LEU A 58 18.04 -2.22 30.90
CA LEU A 58 18.72 -1.50 31.96
C LEU A 58 19.92 -2.30 32.46
N HIS A 59 21.08 -1.68 32.53
CA HIS A 59 22.26 -2.24 33.18
C HIS A 59 22.92 -1.18 34.06
N LEU A 60 22.85 -1.40 35.37
CA LEU A 60 23.43 -0.59 36.42
C LEU A 60 24.55 -1.35 37.10
N GLY A 61 25.60 -0.64 37.48
CA GLY A 61 26.57 -1.20 38.40
C GLY A 61 27.43 -0.15 39.07
N VAL A 62 28.26 -0.61 40.00
CA VAL A 62 29.17 0.24 40.75
C VAL A 62 30.59 -0.12 40.39
N GLN A 63 31.34 0.86 39.88
CA GLN A 63 32.75 0.67 39.51
C GLN A 63 33.68 1.41 40.47
N PRO A 64 34.87 0.86 40.75
CA PRO A 64 35.90 1.58 41.49
C PRO A 64 36.43 2.78 40.67
N THR A 65 36.62 3.92 41.33
CA THR A 65 37.25 5.11 40.74
C THR A 65 38.75 4.90 40.48
N ILE A 66 39.40 5.81 39.76
CA ILE A 66 40.87 5.79 39.59
C ILE A 66 41.56 5.85 40.95
N LEU A 67 41.08 6.68 41.87
CA LEU A 67 41.60 6.75 43.25
C LEU A 67 41.54 5.38 43.92
N THR A 68 40.42 4.66 43.82
CA THR A 68 40.29 3.29 44.35
C THR A 68 41.16 2.29 43.60
N ARG A 69 41.30 2.41 42.28
CA ARG A 69 42.20 1.54 41.50
C ARG A 69 43.67 1.81 41.80
N VAL A 70 44.05 3.03 42.17
CA VAL A 70 45.41 3.40 42.59
C VAL A 70 45.64 3.05 44.06
N LEU A 71 44.65 3.22 44.94
CA LEU A 71 44.71 2.76 46.34
C LEU A 71 44.72 1.23 46.45
N LEU A 72 44.02 0.51 45.57
CA LEU A 72 43.99 -0.96 45.54
C LEU A 72 45.09 -1.56 44.65
N GLY A 73 45.43 -0.89 43.54
CA GLY A 73 46.45 -1.34 42.57
C GLY A 73 47.86 -0.80 42.82
N GLY A 74 48.01 0.28 43.61
CA GLY A 74 49.28 0.83 44.08
C GLY A 74 49.73 0.30 45.45
N ILE A 75 48.95 -0.60 46.07
CA ILE A 75 49.26 -1.21 47.37
C ILE A 75 49.27 -2.75 47.22
N TYR A 76 50.14 -3.24 46.34
CA TYR A 76 50.79 -4.53 46.57
C TYR A 76 51.81 -4.47 47.73
N PHE A 77 52.05 -3.28 48.31
CA PHE A 77 52.91 -3.07 49.47
C PHE A 77 52.22 -2.25 50.58
N ILE A 78 51.75 -2.97 51.60
CA ILE A 78 51.72 -2.62 53.04
C ILE A 78 50.95 -1.35 53.45
N GLY A 79 49.78 -1.50 54.10
CA GLY A 79 49.44 -0.58 55.21
C GLY A 79 47.99 -0.18 55.50
N PHE A 80 47.02 -0.29 54.58
CA PHE A 80 45.63 0.21 54.84
C PHE A 80 44.55 -0.87 54.80
N LYS A 81 44.84 -2.06 55.35
CA LYS A 81 43.93 -3.22 55.42
C LYS A 81 42.86 -3.14 56.53
N SER A 82 42.74 -2.07 57.32
CA SER A 82 42.27 -2.25 58.70
C SER A 82 40.78 -2.13 58.99
N LEU A 83 39.97 -1.23 58.40
CA LEU A 83 38.61 -1.03 58.94
C LEU A 83 37.50 -1.66 58.09
N VAL A 84 37.36 -1.27 56.82
CA VAL A 84 36.28 -1.78 55.95
C VAL A 84 36.54 -3.24 55.55
N MET A 85 37.79 -3.59 55.27
CA MET A 85 38.19 -4.97 54.93
C MET A 85 38.10 -5.95 56.11
N LYS A 86 38.26 -5.49 57.37
CA LYS A 86 38.12 -6.38 58.54
C LYS A 86 36.66 -6.74 58.82
N VAL A 87 35.74 -5.77 58.75
CA VAL A 87 34.29 -6.01 58.95
C VAL A 87 33.73 -6.92 57.85
N VAL A 88 34.13 -6.67 56.60
CA VAL A 88 33.67 -7.48 55.46
C VAL A 88 34.31 -8.87 55.46
N LYS A 89 35.60 -9.01 55.82
CA LYS A 89 36.25 -10.33 55.95
C LYS A 89 35.76 -11.12 57.16
N SER A 90 35.47 -10.51 58.32
CA SER A 90 34.96 -11.25 59.48
C SER A 90 33.60 -11.88 59.22
N ILE A 91 32.75 -11.23 58.43
CA ILE A 91 31.45 -11.77 58.01
C ILE A 91 31.64 -12.88 56.96
N ALA A 92 32.54 -12.71 55.99
CA ALA A 92 32.79 -13.69 54.94
C ALA A 92 33.55 -14.94 55.41
N GLN A 93 34.42 -14.81 56.41
CA GLN A 93 35.21 -15.90 56.98
C GLN A 93 34.38 -16.74 57.97
N ALA A 94 33.38 -16.15 58.62
CA ALA A 94 32.34 -16.89 59.35
C ALA A 94 31.40 -17.69 58.42
N ALA A 95 31.35 -17.34 57.11
CA ALA A 95 30.54 -17.99 56.08
C ALA A 95 31.34 -18.85 55.09
N GLY A 96 32.68 -18.89 55.19
CA GLY A 96 33.55 -19.78 54.40
C GLY A 96 33.82 -19.38 52.93
N VAL A 97 33.80 -18.09 52.56
CA VAL A 97 33.90 -17.67 51.14
C VAL A 97 34.97 -16.60 50.88
N ASN A 98 35.67 -16.71 49.74
CA ASN A 98 36.65 -15.75 49.22
C ASN A 98 35.97 -14.63 48.40
N ILE A 99 36.29 -13.35 48.68
CA ILE A 99 35.72 -12.18 47.99
C ILE A 99 36.72 -11.63 46.95
N GLU A 100 36.37 -11.63 45.67
CA GLU A 100 36.95 -10.73 44.65
C GLU A 100 36.17 -9.41 44.63
N LEU A 101 36.86 -8.28 44.85
CA LEU A 101 36.27 -6.92 44.97
C LEU A 101 35.94 -6.26 43.62
N THR A 102 35.81 -7.02 42.54
CA THR A 102 35.63 -6.49 41.17
C THR A 102 34.19 -6.11 40.83
N LYS A 103 33.17 -6.62 41.53
CA LYS A 103 31.75 -6.24 41.34
C LYS A 103 31.02 -6.05 42.68
N THR A 104 30.78 -4.82 43.09
CA THR A 104 30.13 -4.51 44.38
C THR A 104 28.60 -4.57 44.26
N ILE A 105 28.04 -4.05 43.16
CA ILE A 105 26.61 -4.13 42.79
C ILE A 105 26.56 -4.21 41.26
N ASP A 106 25.83 -5.18 40.73
CA ASP A 106 25.56 -5.36 39.30
C ASP A 106 24.08 -5.71 39.14
N THR A 107 23.32 -4.91 38.39
CA THR A 107 21.87 -5.09 38.23
C THR A 107 21.51 -4.89 36.78
N GLN A 108 20.86 -5.90 36.20
CA GLN A 108 20.50 -5.97 34.80
C GLN A 108 19.03 -6.34 34.69
N ALA A 109 18.33 -5.70 33.76
CA ALA A 109 16.98 -6.03 33.35
C ALA A 109 16.91 -6.19 31.83
N TRP A 110 15.92 -6.95 31.38
CA TRP A 110 15.67 -7.20 29.96
C TRP A 110 14.18 -7.12 29.69
N TYR A 111 13.85 -6.68 28.48
CA TYR A 111 12.52 -6.89 27.92
C TYR A 111 12.15 -8.37 27.92
N THR A 112 10.87 -8.66 28.04
CA THR A 112 10.38 -10.03 27.85
C THR A 112 10.65 -10.55 26.43
N ALA A 113 10.63 -11.87 26.28
CA ALA A 113 10.82 -12.54 25.02
C ALA A 113 9.71 -12.22 24.01
N GLY A 114 9.93 -12.62 22.75
CA GLY A 114 8.91 -12.57 21.71
C GLY A 114 7.86 -13.68 21.88
N TYR A 115 7.11 -13.93 20.82
CA TYR A 115 6.02 -14.90 20.81
C TYR A 115 6.38 -16.27 21.39
N ASN A 116 5.58 -16.73 22.35
CA ASN A 116 5.74 -18.01 23.06
C ASN A 116 7.14 -18.20 23.69
N GLY A 117 7.83 -17.10 23.97
CA GLY A 117 9.19 -17.10 24.45
C GLY A 117 9.29 -17.08 25.97
N ARG A 118 10.46 -17.49 26.46
CA ARG A 118 10.88 -17.32 27.85
C ARG A 118 12.32 -16.84 27.87
N ASN A 119 12.61 -15.78 28.60
CA ASN A 119 13.95 -15.26 28.78
C ASN A 119 14.18 -14.76 30.21
N GLN A 120 15.44 -14.48 30.52
CA GLN A 120 15.81 -13.79 31.76
C GLN A 120 15.36 -12.33 31.65
N VAL A 121 14.64 -11.84 32.67
CA VAL A 121 14.14 -10.44 32.73
C VAL A 121 14.79 -9.63 33.84
N PHE A 122 15.45 -10.29 34.78
CA PHE A 122 16.16 -9.63 35.86
C PHE A 122 17.33 -10.47 36.34
N HIS A 123 18.44 -9.80 36.63
CA HIS A 123 19.60 -10.34 37.30
C HIS A 123 20.17 -9.26 38.20
N GLY A 124 20.17 -9.53 39.50
CA GLY A 124 20.78 -8.69 40.51
C GLY A 124 21.87 -9.46 41.24
N GLU A 125 23.00 -8.81 41.40
CA GLU A 125 24.14 -9.28 42.16
C GLU A 125 24.58 -8.19 43.13
N LEU A 126 24.65 -8.54 44.41
CA LEU A 126 25.19 -7.70 45.47
C LEU A 126 26.38 -8.43 46.08
N LEU A 127 27.52 -7.73 46.11
CA LEU A 127 28.81 -8.22 46.62
C LEU A 127 29.31 -9.49 45.92
N GLY A 128 29.23 -9.55 44.59
CA GLY A 128 29.89 -10.55 43.73
C GLY A 128 29.35 -11.98 43.78
N TRP A 129 28.85 -12.40 44.93
CA TRP A 129 28.48 -13.79 45.22
C TRP A 129 27.54 -13.93 46.42
N LEU A 130 27.48 -12.93 47.32
CA LEU A 130 26.73 -13.02 48.58
C LEU A 130 25.22 -13.07 48.35
N VAL A 131 24.71 -12.23 47.43
CA VAL A 131 23.29 -12.21 47.06
C VAL A 131 23.20 -12.16 45.55
N LYS A 132 22.72 -13.25 44.96
CA LYS A 132 22.42 -13.35 43.53
C LYS A 132 20.96 -13.70 43.35
N ARG A 133 20.25 -12.91 42.55
CA ARG A 133 18.86 -13.20 42.18
C ARG A 133 18.72 -13.09 40.68
N THR A 134 18.15 -14.12 40.08
CA THR A 134 17.78 -14.13 38.67
C THR A 134 16.29 -14.45 38.57
N ARG A 135 15.60 -13.78 37.64
CA ARG A 135 14.20 -14.02 37.32
C ARG A 135 14.01 -14.18 35.82
N TYR A 136 13.03 -15.00 35.48
CA TYR A 136 12.63 -15.29 34.12
C TYR A 136 11.15 -14.97 33.99
N ALA A 137 10.74 -14.49 32.81
CA ALA A 137 9.34 -14.34 32.45
C ALA A 137 9.06 -15.12 31.17
N SER A 138 7.84 -15.63 31.05
CA SER A 138 7.30 -16.21 29.83
C SER A 138 6.22 -15.29 29.29
N THR A 139 6.11 -15.18 27.97
CA THR A 139 4.97 -14.48 27.37
C THR A 139 3.69 -15.30 27.47
N PHE A 140 2.54 -14.65 27.27
CA PHE A 140 1.29 -15.37 27.09
C PHE A 140 1.33 -16.22 25.82
N SER A 141 0.51 -17.28 25.79
CA SER A 141 0.34 -18.10 24.59
C SER A 141 -0.10 -17.23 23.41
N ASN A 142 0.57 -17.39 22.27
CA ASN A 142 0.37 -16.65 21.04
C ASN A 142 0.41 -15.11 21.21
N SER A 143 1.25 -14.62 22.13
CA SER A 143 1.44 -13.19 22.38
C SER A 143 2.90 -12.85 22.61
N ILE A 144 3.22 -11.58 22.42
CA ILE A 144 4.40 -10.90 22.98
C ILE A 144 4.16 -10.56 24.45
N GLY A 145 5.22 -10.17 25.17
CA GLY A 145 5.06 -9.68 26.54
C GLY A 145 4.61 -8.23 26.61
N LEU A 146 4.13 -7.85 27.80
CA LEU A 146 3.38 -6.61 28.02
C LEU A 146 4.24 -5.36 27.85
N ASP A 147 5.49 -5.41 28.32
CA ASP A 147 6.50 -4.35 28.23
C ASP A 147 6.95 -4.03 26.80
N ASN A 148 6.77 -4.97 25.86
CA ASN A 148 7.04 -4.79 24.43
C ASN A 148 5.79 -4.49 23.59
N SER A 149 4.60 -4.57 24.19
CA SER A 149 3.35 -4.39 23.48
C SER A 149 3.21 -2.97 22.92
N MET A 150 2.35 -2.81 21.89
CA MET A 150 1.91 -1.47 21.53
C MET A 150 1.09 -0.89 22.67
N GLY A 151 1.31 0.37 23.03
CA GLY A 151 0.79 0.93 24.28
C GLY A 151 1.33 2.32 24.57
N GLY A 152 0.70 3.00 25.52
CA GLY A 152 1.27 4.24 26.06
C GLY A 152 2.58 3.90 26.75
N TYR A 153 3.68 4.55 26.35
CA TYR A 153 4.99 4.25 26.93
C TYR A 153 5.24 5.07 28.18
N TYR A 154 6.11 4.60 29.07
CA TYR A 154 6.59 5.39 30.21
C TYR A 154 8.08 5.17 30.43
N ASN A 155 8.76 6.19 30.93
CA ASN A 155 10.22 6.21 31.06
C ASN A 155 10.76 5.61 32.37
N ALA A 156 10.18 4.50 32.86
CA ALA A 156 10.55 3.96 34.18
C ALA A 156 12.03 3.59 34.30
N GLN A 157 12.65 3.03 33.25
CA GLN A 157 14.06 2.68 33.23
C GLN A 157 14.93 3.93 33.40
N GLN A 158 14.55 5.05 32.79
CA GLN A 158 15.21 6.34 32.98
C GLN A 158 15.11 6.82 34.44
N GLN A 159 13.92 6.75 35.04
CA GLN A 159 13.72 7.16 36.44
C GLN A 159 14.53 6.30 37.43
N ILE A 160 14.64 5.00 37.16
CA ILE A 160 15.49 4.10 37.97
C ILE A 160 16.97 4.47 37.80
N ALA A 161 17.41 4.74 36.57
CA ALA A 161 18.77 5.16 36.26
C ALA A 161 19.16 6.48 36.96
N ASP A 162 18.26 7.46 36.94
CA ASP A 162 18.47 8.76 37.56
C ASP A 162 18.45 8.64 39.09
N GLY A 163 17.47 7.91 39.65
CA GLY A 163 17.41 7.60 41.07
C GLY A 163 18.65 6.84 41.57
N PHE A 164 19.22 5.94 40.76
CA PHE A 164 20.48 5.26 41.08
C PHE A 164 21.67 6.21 41.16
N LYS A 165 21.76 7.20 40.27
CA LYS A 165 22.83 8.21 40.29
C LYS A 165 22.65 9.20 41.45
N GLU A 166 21.43 9.70 41.63
CA GLU A 166 21.09 10.72 42.63
C GLU A 166 21.16 10.16 44.05
N GLY A 167 20.63 8.96 44.26
CA GLY A 167 20.65 8.25 45.55
C GLY A 167 22.02 7.72 45.94
N PHE A 168 23.04 7.84 45.09
CA PHE A 168 24.38 7.35 45.40
C PHE A 168 25.05 8.22 46.48
N PRO A 169 25.41 7.67 47.67
CA PRO A 169 25.86 8.47 48.79
C PRO A 169 27.16 9.25 48.53
N SER A 170 27.17 10.54 48.84
CA SER A 170 28.31 11.43 48.56
C SER A 170 29.62 11.00 49.23
N TYR A 171 29.57 10.34 50.39
CA TYR A 171 30.76 9.89 51.11
C TYR A 171 31.46 8.67 50.46
N ILE A 172 30.76 7.90 49.61
CA ILE A 172 31.39 6.79 48.85
C ILE A 172 31.79 7.17 47.42
N LYS A 173 31.30 8.31 46.89
CA LYS A 173 31.65 8.82 45.55
C LYS A 173 33.17 8.93 45.26
N PRO A 174 34.04 9.29 46.24
CA PRO A 174 35.49 9.29 46.00
C PRO A 174 36.04 7.91 45.66
N PHE A 175 35.41 6.84 46.16
CA PHE A 175 35.88 5.47 46.02
C PHE A 175 35.15 4.69 44.93
N PHE A 176 33.87 4.97 44.73
CA PHE A 176 33.00 4.24 43.82
C PHE A 176 32.16 5.19 42.98
N LYS A 177 31.92 4.83 41.72
CA LYS A 177 31.04 5.57 40.82
C LYS A 177 29.83 4.71 40.42
N PRO A 178 28.60 5.24 40.52
CA PRO A 178 27.44 4.61 39.87
C PRO A 178 27.65 4.70 38.36
N THR A 179 27.50 3.58 37.67
CA THR A 179 27.69 3.45 36.23
C THR A 179 26.44 2.86 35.60
N ILE A 180 25.97 3.50 34.53
CA ILE A 180 24.89 2.99 33.68
C ILE A 180 25.57 2.47 32.42
N PHE A 181 25.50 1.16 32.20
CA PHE A 181 26.12 0.52 31.04
C PHE A 181 25.15 0.41 29.86
N THR A 182 23.86 0.31 30.13
CA THR A 182 22.80 0.24 29.12
C THR A 182 21.53 0.87 29.68
N LEU A 183 20.85 1.62 28.82
CA LEU A 183 19.60 2.29 29.16
C LEU A 183 18.74 2.43 27.90
N LEU A 184 17.70 1.62 27.83
CA LEU A 184 16.55 1.82 26.96
C LEU A 184 15.46 2.45 27.86
N PRO A 185 15.18 3.75 27.70
CA PRO A 185 14.51 4.52 28.74
C PRO A 185 13.04 4.15 28.94
N THR A 186 12.37 3.64 27.91
CA THR A 186 10.91 3.51 27.84
C THR A 186 10.47 2.08 27.62
N HIS A 187 9.35 1.70 28.19
CA HIS A 187 8.66 0.43 27.92
C HIS A 187 7.16 0.71 27.74
N SER A 188 6.42 -0.27 27.22
CA SER A 188 4.95 -0.21 27.21
C SER A 188 4.42 -0.27 28.64
N PHE A 189 3.83 0.83 29.10
CA PHE A 189 3.31 0.95 30.45
C PHE A 189 1.86 0.45 30.53
N ILE A 190 1.03 0.84 29.55
CA ILE A 190 -0.33 0.29 29.40
C ILE A 190 -0.53 -0.17 27.95
N PRO A 191 -0.64 -1.49 27.70
CA PRO A 191 -0.92 -2.03 26.37
C PRO A 191 -2.21 -1.46 25.77
N ALA A 192 -2.21 -1.17 24.47
CA ALA A 192 -3.34 -0.63 23.75
C ALA A 192 -4.57 -1.55 23.84
N LYS A 193 -4.34 -2.85 23.68
CA LYS A 193 -5.38 -3.89 23.79
C LYS A 193 -6.06 -3.90 25.15
N SER A 194 -5.28 -3.74 26.23
CA SER A 194 -5.80 -3.62 27.59
C SER A 194 -6.57 -2.31 27.78
N SER A 195 -6.03 -1.21 27.26
CA SER A 195 -6.62 0.13 27.39
C SER A 195 -7.98 0.25 26.69
N LEU A 196 -8.17 -0.47 25.57
CA LEU A 196 -9.43 -0.55 24.84
C LEU A 196 -10.36 -1.66 25.32
N ALA A 197 -9.95 -2.44 26.33
CA ALA A 197 -10.68 -3.60 26.81
C ALA A 197 -11.11 -4.55 25.67
N VAL A 198 -10.18 -4.85 24.75
CA VAL A 198 -10.46 -5.74 23.62
C VAL A 198 -10.66 -7.17 24.11
N THR A 199 -11.82 -7.75 23.81
CA THR A 199 -12.26 -9.04 24.39
C THR A 199 -11.69 -10.27 23.69
N ASN A 200 -11.27 -10.16 22.43
CA ASN A 200 -10.84 -11.30 21.62
C ASN A 200 -9.33 -11.50 21.65
N GLY A 201 -8.88 -12.68 22.11
CA GLY A 201 -7.51 -13.17 21.96
C GLY A 201 -6.48 -12.57 22.93
N SER A 202 -5.42 -13.33 23.21
CA SER A 202 -4.34 -12.94 24.14
C SER A 202 -3.20 -12.16 23.48
N ASN A 203 -3.21 -11.98 22.15
CA ASN A 203 -2.11 -11.36 21.43
C ASN A 203 -2.07 -9.84 21.68
N PHE A 204 -1.14 -9.38 22.52
CA PHE A 204 -0.90 -7.97 22.82
C PHE A 204 -0.12 -7.21 21.72
N GLY A 205 0.35 -7.90 20.69
CA GLY A 205 0.98 -7.32 19.50
C GLY A 205 0.05 -7.25 18.28
N GLU A 206 -1.25 -7.46 18.46
CA GLU A 206 -2.22 -7.50 17.38
C GLU A 206 -2.44 -6.11 16.76
N ASP A 207 -2.35 -6.02 15.43
CA ASP A 207 -2.84 -4.88 14.65
C ASP A 207 -4.37 -4.99 14.52
N PHE A 208 -5.10 -4.06 15.15
CA PHE A 208 -6.54 -3.95 15.03
C PHE A 208 -6.99 -2.76 14.17
N SER A 209 -6.06 -2.04 13.54
CA SER A 209 -6.40 -0.94 12.63
C SER A 209 -7.19 -1.40 11.41
N ASN A 210 -7.14 -2.69 11.06
CA ASN A 210 -7.88 -3.25 9.93
C ASN A 210 -9.39 -3.40 10.16
N ARG A 211 -9.89 -3.13 11.37
CA ARG A 211 -11.31 -3.26 11.70
C ARG A 211 -11.75 -2.24 12.75
N ASN A 212 -13.03 -1.92 12.75
CA ASN A 212 -13.62 -1.09 13.79
C ASN A 212 -14.12 -1.98 14.94
N LEU A 213 -13.43 -1.91 16.08
CA LEU A 213 -13.71 -2.69 17.29
C LEU A 213 -15.12 -2.44 17.87
N VAL A 214 -15.69 -1.26 17.65
CA VAL A 214 -17.06 -0.93 18.09
C VAL A 214 -18.06 -1.75 17.29
N THR A 215 -17.95 -1.75 15.95
CA THR A 215 -18.89 -2.45 15.08
C THR A 215 -18.74 -3.97 15.12
N THR A 216 -17.55 -4.47 15.47
CA THR A 216 -17.31 -5.89 15.70
C THR A 216 -17.63 -6.31 17.15
N THR A 217 -18.08 -5.39 18.00
CA THR A 217 -18.43 -5.63 19.42
C THR A 217 -17.28 -6.18 20.26
N GLU A 218 -16.05 -5.86 19.87
CA GLU A 218 -14.83 -6.32 20.54
C GLU A 218 -14.38 -5.40 21.68
N THR A 219 -14.99 -4.22 21.79
CA THR A 219 -14.73 -3.24 22.85
C THR A 219 -16.05 -2.79 23.48
N PRO A 220 -16.08 -2.50 24.80
CA PRO A 220 -17.27 -1.98 25.46
C PRO A 220 -17.51 -0.48 25.18
N PHE A 221 -16.59 0.21 24.49
CA PHE A 221 -16.71 1.64 24.20
C PHE A 221 -17.56 1.90 22.94
N ASP A 222 -18.27 3.02 22.93
CA ASP A 222 -19.07 3.50 21.81
C ASP A 222 -18.21 4.23 20.75
N SER A 223 -17.01 4.66 21.13
CA SER A 223 -15.96 5.17 20.24
C SER A 223 -14.60 5.12 20.93
N TYR A 224 -13.52 5.21 20.15
CA TYR A 224 -12.17 5.22 20.71
C TYR A 224 -11.19 6.03 19.86
N PHE A 225 -10.12 6.49 20.50
CA PHE A 225 -8.99 7.11 19.87
C PHE A 225 -7.74 6.25 20.05
N THR A 226 -7.13 5.84 18.94
CA THR A 226 -5.78 5.28 18.93
C THR A 226 -4.89 6.07 17.97
N PRO A 227 -3.68 6.50 18.41
CA PRO A 227 -2.70 7.09 17.52
C PRO A 227 -2.11 6.05 16.56
N ASN A 228 -1.38 6.51 15.53
CA ASN A 228 -0.63 5.61 14.65
C ASN A 228 0.72 5.18 15.27
N THR A 229 1.27 5.98 16.17
CA THR A 229 2.51 5.69 16.89
C THR A 229 2.25 5.70 18.38
N ASN A 230 3.01 4.92 19.15
CA ASN A 230 2.90 4.99 20.60
C ASN A 230 3.32 6.39 21.08
N GLU A 231 2.57 6.93 22.03
CA GLU A 231 2.77 8.21 22.67
C GLU A 231 3.08 8.03 24.16
N ASP A 232 3.61 9.06 24.81
CA ASP A 232 3.89 9.04 26.25
C ASP A 232 2.58 8.84 27.02
N HIS A 233 2.60 7.97 28.01
CA HIS A 233 1.41 7.68 28.81
C HIS A 233 1.02 8.92 29.59
N VAL A 234 -0.24 9.37 29.39
CA VAL A 234 -0.87 10.61 29.86
C VAL A 234 -0.70 11.83 28.95
N SER A 235 -0.02 11.70 27.81
CA SER A 235 0.06 12.80 26.85
C SER A 235 -1.27 13.03 26.11
N LEU A 236 -1.54 14.28 25.76
CA LEU A 236 -2.62 14.66 24.84
C LEU A 236 -2.00 15.39 23.66
N THR A 237 -2.21 14.87 22.45
CA THR A 237 -1.79 15.52 21.22
C THR A 237 -2.90 16.44 20.71
N ASP A 238 -2.57 17.35 19.80
CA ASP A 238 -3.56 18.26 19.20
C ASP A 238 -4.76 17.50 18.60
N CYS A 239 -4.51 16.35 17.98
CA CYS A 239 -5.55 15.51 17.39
C CYS A 239 -6.38 14.79 18.46
N SER A 240 -5.76 14.20 19.47
CA SER A 240 -6.50 13.51 20.54
C SER A 240 -7.31 14.48 21.39
N ALA A 241 -6.78 15.67 21.67
CA ALA A 241 -7.48 16.76 22.37
C ALA A 241 -8.68 17.28 21.56
N LYS A 242 -8.53 17.52 20.25
CA LYS A 242 -9.65 17.95 19.37
C LYS A 242 -10.73 16.88 19.29
N TRP A 243 -10.34 15.62 19.17
CA TRP A 243 -11.28 14.50 19.15
C TRP A 243 -12.08 14.43 20.46
N LEU A 244 -11.40 14.50 21.60
CA LEU A 244 -12.04 14.47 22.91
C LEU A 244 -12.96 15.68 23.13
N THR A 245 -12.53 16.88 22.70
CA THR A 245 -13.33 18.10 22.83
C THR A 245 -14.65 17.98 22.06
N LYS A 246 -14.64 17.43 20.84
CA LYS A 246 -15.88 17.19 20.09
C LYS A 246 -16.82 16.20 20.78
N GLU A 247 -16.27 15.13 21.37
CA GLU A 247 -17.07 14.19 22.16
C GLU A 247 -17.71 14.88 23.40
N ILE A 248 -16.97 15.76 24.08
CA ILE A 248 -17.47 16.56 25.20
C ILE A 248 -18.57 17.53 24.75
N ASP A 249 -18.42 18.16 23.58
CA ASP A 249 -19.39 19.08 22.97
C ASP A 249 -20.62 18.35 22.37
N ASN A 250 -20.83 17.08 22.73
CA ASN A 250 -21.91 16.24 22.24
C ASN A 250 -21.95 16.12 20.70
N GLN A 251 -20.77 16.08 20.09
CA GLN A 251 -20.56 15.76 18.67
C GLN A 251 -19.87 14.39 18.58
N PRO A 252 -20.64 13.28 18.52
CA PRO A 252 -20.10 11.93 18.43
C PRO A 252 -19.05 11.79 17.33
N GLN A 253 -17.87 11.26 17.68
CA GLN A 253 -16.79 11.01 16.73
C GLN A 253 -16.70 9.53 16.37
N ALA A 254 -16.23 9.28 15.15
CA ALA A 254 -15.82 7.96 14.73
C ALA A 254 -14.55 7.50 15.46
N PRO A 255 -14.36 6.17 15.60
CA PRO A 255 -13.10 5.65 16.08
C PRO A 255 -11.91 6.11 15.23
N VAL A 256 -10.83 6.53 15.90
CA VAL A 256 -9.59 6.96 15.26
C VAL A 256 -8.54 5.84 15.35
N GLY A 257 -7.80 5.66 14.25
CA GLY A 257 -6.82 4.59 14.07
C GLY A 257 -7.37 3.35 13.36
N VAL A 258 -8.59 3.43 12.81
CA VAL A 258 -9.17 2.44 11.91
C VAL A 258 -8.83 2.80 10.46
N LYS A 259 -8.33 1.82 9.71
CA LYS A 259 -8.12 1.86 8.26
C LYS A 259 -9.43 1.48 7.56
N TYR A 260 -10.17 2.49 7.13
CA TYR A 260 -11.40 2.29 6.37
C TYR A 260 -11.12 2.03 4.89
N THR A 261 -12.00 1.25 4.25
CA THR A 261 -11.93 0.95 2.82
C THR A 261 -13.29 1.18 2.16
N ILE A 262 -13.26 1.48 0.86
CA ILE A 262 -14.48 1.62 0.07
C ILE A 262 -15.01 0.21 -0.27
N SER A 263 -16.26 -0.05 0.09
CA SER A 263 -16.99 -1.28 -0.24
C SER A 263 -18.00 -1.02 -1.37
N GLY A 264 -18.18 -2.01 -2.23
CA GLY A 264 -19.05 -1.98 -3.40
C GLY A 264 -18.53 -2.88 -4.53
N SER A 265 -19.35 -3.09 -5.56
CA SER A 265 -18.99 -3.91 -6.73
C SER A 265 -17.79 -3.32 -7.49
N ASP A 266 -16.96 -4.18 -8.08
CA ASP A 266 -15.86 -3.76 -8.96
C ASP A 266 -16.36 -3.34 -10.35
N GLN A 267 -17.62 -3.64 -10.70
CA GLN A 267 -18.24 -3.24 -11.96
C GLN A 267 -19.74 -2.95 -11.81
N PHE A 268 -20.25 -1.97 -12.55
CA PHE A 268 -21.69 -1.75 -12.73
C PHE A 268 -22.04 -1.24 -14.13
N CYS A 269 -23.27 -1.51 -14.58
CA CYS A 269 -23.72 -1.15 -15.94
C CYS A 269 -24.39 0.23 -16.01
N THR A 270 -25.32 0.51 -15.10
CA THR A 270 -26.11 1.76 -15.09
C THR A 270 -25.84 2.56 -13.83
N SER A 271 -25.99 1.94 -12.67
CA SER A 271 -25.72 2.55 -11.37
C SER A 271 -25.06 1.56 -10.42
N GLY A 272 -24.24 2.06 -9.50
CA GLY A 272 -23.60 1.28 -8.45
C GLY A 272 -23.65 2.03 -7.11
N THR A 273 -23.77 1.28 -6.02
CA THR A 273 -23.79 1.83 -4.66
C THR A 273 -22.52 1.44 -3.94
N TYR A 274 -21.88 2.43 -3.32
CA TYR A 274 -20.62 2.30 -2.60
C TYR A 274 -20.79 2.86 -1.20
N SER A 275 -20.13 2.24 -0.23
CA SER A 275 -20.21 2.66 1.17
C SER A 275 -18.87 2.43 1.86
N ILE A 276 -18.71 3.03 3.05
CA ILE A 276 -17.57 2.76 3.90
C ILE A 276 -18.10 2.07 5.16
N PRO A 277 -17.94 0.74 5.27
CA PRO A 277 -18.44 -0.01 6.41
C PRO A 277 -17.68 0.39 7.68
N GLY A 278 -18.36 0.31 8.83
CA GLY A 278 -17.76 0.63 10.11
C GLY A 278 -17.69 2.13 10.43
N LEU A 279 -18.25 3.02 9.61
CA LEU A 279 -18.42 4.42 10.00
C LEU A 279 -19.65 4.60 10.90
N PRO A 280 -19.57 5.37 12.00
CA PRO A 280 -20.74 5.73 12.78
C PRO A 280 -21.75 6.57 11.98
N ALA A 281 -23.01 6.51 12.41
CA ALA A 281 -24.08 7.33 11.85
C ALA A 281 -23.74 8.84 11.95
N GLY A 282 -24.04 9.59 10.90
CA GLY A 282 -23.76 11.03 10.82
C GLY A 282 -22.34 11.41 10.38
N THR A 283 -21.45 10.43 10.13
CA THR A 283 -20.11 10.73 9.60
C THR A 283 -20.20 11.34 8.20
N THR A 284 -19.56 12.50 8.02
CA THR A 284 -19.51 13.18 6.72
C THR A 284 -18.40 12.58 5.86
N VAL A 285 -18.75 12.15 4.65
CA VAL A 285 -17.83 11.57 3.67
C VAL A 285 -17.90 12.36 2.37
N ALA A 286 -16.76 12.85 1.91
CA ALA A 286 -16.63 13.45 0.59
C ALA A 286 -16.18 12.40 -0.43
N TRP A 287 -16.95 12.23 -1.50
CA TRP A 287 -16.69 11.25 -2.57
C TRP A 287 -16.25 11.96 -3.85
N SER A 288 -15.32 11.37 -4.60
CA SER A 288 -14.97 11.85 -5.94
C SER A 288 -14.51 10.70 -6.85
N ALA A 289 -14.67 10.88 -8.17
CA ALA A 289 -14.30 9.90 -9.17
C ALA A 289 -13.49 10.55 -10.31
N ASN A 290 -12.46 9.85 -10.79
CA ASN A 290 -11.63 10.27 -11.91
C ASN A 290 -11.38 9.08 -12.87
N PRO A 291 -11.63 9.22 -14.19
CA PRO A 291 -12.22 10.35 -14.90
C PRO A 291 -13.68 10.60 -14.53
N ASN A 292 -14.18 11.81 -14.85
CA ASN A 292 -15.56 12.22 -14.56
C ASN A 292 -16.56 11.60 -15.55
N ILE A 293 -16.68 10.28 -15.53
CA ILE A 293 -17.59 9.48 -16.36
C ILE A 293 -18.80 8.95 -15.58
N VAL A 294 -18.97 9.40 -14.34
CA VAL A 294 -20.09 9.08 -13.46
C VAL A 294 -20.57 10.35 -12.75
N SER A 295 -21.87 10.46 -12.49
CA SER A 295 -22.38 11.41 -11.51
C SER A 295 -22.45 10.76 -10.13
N ILE A 296 -22.05 11.47 -9.08
CA ILE A 296 -22.09 10.97 -7.71
C ILE A 296 -23.22 11.69 -6.95
N SER A 297 -24.08 10.91 -6.31
CA SER A 297 -25.06 11.39 -5.33
C SER A 297 -24.78 10.71 -3.99
N THR A 298 -24.90 11.44 -2.89
CA THR A 298 -24.50 10.94 -1.56
C THR A 298 -25.65 11.00 -0.58
N THR A 299 -25.85 9.93 0.17
CA THR A 299 -26.73 9.89 1.35
C THR A 299 -25.92 9.32 2.51
N ASN A 300 -25.59 10.15 3.50
CA ASN A 300 -24.70 9.80 4.62
C ASN A 300 -23.32 9.28 4.13
N ASN A 301 -22.92 8.08 4.55
CA ASN A 301 -21.67 7.42 4.12
C ASN A 301 -21.82 6.61 2.83
N VAL A 302 -22.97 6.66 2.16
CA VAL A 302 -23.27 5.90 0.94
C VAL A 302 -23.22 6.84 -0.27
N ALA A 303 -22.45 6.45 -1.29
CA ALA A 303 -22.42 7.10 -2.59
C ALA A 303 -23.12 6.21 -3.63
N THR A 304 -24.07 6.80 -4.34
CA THR A 304 -24.68 6.21 -5.53
C THR A 304 -24.08 6.87 -6.75
N LEU A 305 -23.40 6.05 -7.55
CA LEU A 305 -22.79 6.43 -8.83
C LEU A 305 -23.76 6.08 -9.95
N ASN A 306 -24.02 7.02 -10.85
CA ASN A 306 -24.76 6.77 -12.09
C ASN A 306 -23.83 6.99 -13.28
N ARG A 307 -23.85 6.07 -14.23
CA ARG A 307 -23.01 6.10 -15.43
C ARG A 307 -23.36 7.30 -16.31
N LEU A 308 -22.34 8.04 -16.73
CA LEU A 308 -22.41 9.02 -17.82
C LEU A 308 -21.72 8.48 -19.09
N ASN A 309 -20.56 7.86 -18.95
CA ASN A 309 -19.81 7.23 -20.04
C ASN A 309 -19.20 5.89 -19.61
N ASN A 310 -18.77 5.07 -20.57
CA ASN A 310 -18.07 3.82 -20.30
C ASN A 310 -16.60 4.06 -20.00
N GLY A 311 -16.01 3.24 -19.12
CA GLY A 311 -14.58 3.30 -18.81
C GLY A 311 -14.28 2.75 -17.42
N THR A 312 -13.08 3.06 -16.93
CA THR A 312 -12.67 2.69 -15.57
C THR A 312 -12.39 3.96 -14.78
N ILE A 313 -12.99 4.06 -13.59
CA ILE A 313 -12.74 5.17 -12.66
C ILE A 313 -11.89 4.71 -11.49
N SER A 314 -11.13 5.66 -10.94
CA SER A 314 -10.62 5.62 -9.58
C SER A 314 -11.61 6.36 -8.67
N LEU A 315 -12.35 5.61 -7.87
CA LEU A 315 -13.27 6.13 -6.86
C LEU A 315 -12.49 6.40 -5.57
N THR A 316 -12.62 7.63 -5.06
CA THR A 316 -11.96 8.08 -3.83
C THR A 316 -12.99 8.57 -2.84
N ALA A 317 -12.67 8.43 -1.56
CA ALA A 317 -13.47 8.94 -0.47
C ALA A 317 -12.57 9.55 0.60
N THR A 318 -13.02 10.64 1.21
CA THR A 318 -12.35 11.33 2.31
C THR A 318 -13.31 11.41 3.49
N VAL A 319 -12.89 10.88 4.63
CA VAL A 319 -13.65 10.95 5.88
C VAL A 319 -13.21 12.18 6.66
N SER A 320 -14.15 13.06 6.99
CA SER A 320 -13.86 14.22 7.84
C SER A 320 -13.92 13.81 9.31
N SER A 321 -12.82 13.99 10.03
CA SER A 321 -12.70 13.69 11.46
C SER A 321 -12.25 14.92 12.26
N ALA A 322 -12.32 14.85 13.59
CA ALA A 322 -11.71 15.87 14.47
C ALA A 322 -10.21 16.09 14.23
N CYS A 323 -9.52 15.06 13.72
CA CYS A 323 -8.09 15.10 13.40
C CYS A 323 -7.79 15.60 11.99
N GLY A 324 -8.81 16.02 11.25
CA GLY A 324 -8.70 16.46 9.86
C GLY A 324 -9.31 15.44 8.88
N ASN A 325 -9.06 15.69 7.60
CA ASN A 325 -9.56 14.89 6.51
C ASN A 325 -8.65 13.68 6.29
N VAL A 326 -9.21 12.48 6.37
CA VAL A 326 -8.51 11.22 6.17
C VAL A 326 -8.87 10.67 4.79
N PRO A 327 -7.97 10.75 3.80
CA PRO A 327 -8.20 10.13 2.51
C PRO A 327 -8.13 8.61 2.64
N LEU A 328 -9.06 7.90 2.00
CA LEU A 328 -9.07 6.44 1.94
C LEU A 328 -8.34 5.93 0.69
N PRO A 329 -7.83 4.69 0.72
CA PRO A 329 -7.35 4.03 -0.49
C PRO A 329 -8.41 4.05 -1.59
N SER A 330 -8.01 4.44 -2.81
CA SER A 330 -8.91 4.48 -3.96
C SER A 330 -9.36 3.09 -4.38
N LYS A 331 -10.61 2.96 -4.85
CA LYS A 331 -11.14 1.74 -5.45
C LYS A 331 -11.26 1.90 -6.96
N LEU A 332 -10.69 0.97 -7.73
CA LEU A 332 -10.92 0.92 -9.18
C LEU A 332 -12.31 0.31 -9.46
N VAL A 333 -13.07 0.96 -10.33
CA VAL A 333 -14.43 0.54 -10.70
C VAL A 333 -14.59 0.62 -12.21
N THR A 334 -15.03 -0.48 -12.82
CA THR A 334 -15.39 -0.52 -14.24
C THR A 334 -16.85 -0.10 -14.43
N VAL A 335 -17.05 0.90 -15.28
CA VAL A 335 -18.35 1.50 -15.56
C VAL A 335 -18.75 1.13 -16.99
N GLY A 336 -19.85 0.39 -17.12
CA GLY A 336 -20.34 -0.08 -18.41
C GLY A 336 -19.36 -1.04 -19.10
N SER A 337 -19.28 -0.93 -20.42
CA SER A 337 -18.44 -1.79 -21.26
C SER A 337 -17.51 -0.96 -22.13
N LYS A 338 -16.25 -1.35 -22.20
CA LYS A 338 -15.21 -0.67 -22.99
C LYS A 338 -14.43 -1.70 -23.79
N LEU A 339 -14.06 -1.34 -25.02
CA LEU A 339 -13.15 -2.13 -25.84
C LEU A 339 -11.74 -2.14 -25.23
N SER A 340 -11.13 -3.32 -25.20
CA SER A 340 -9.76 -3.53 -24.70
C SER A 340 -8.68 -3.33 -25.77
N GLY A 341 -9.09 -3.13 -27.03
CA GLY A 341 -8.22 -3.01 -28.20
C GLY A 341 -9.04 -2.75 -29.45
N TYR A 342 -8.40 -2.83 -30.61
CA TYR A 342 -9.02 -2.65 -31.92
C TYR A 342 -8.90 -3.95 -32.75
N ILE A 343 -9.74 -4.08 -33.79
CA ILE A 343 -9.66 -5.20 -34.73
C ILE A 343 -8.29 -5.20 -35.42
N GLN A 344 -7.62 -6.35 -35.39
CA GLN A 344 -6.44 -6.68 -36.17
C GLN A 344 -6.87 -7.51 -37.38
N GLY A 345 -6.28 -7.23 -38.54
CA GLY A 345 -6.53 -7.98 -39.77
C GLY A 345 -5.52 -7.62 -40.85
N HIS A 346 -5.71 -8.17 -42.05
CA HIS A 346 -4.87 -7.87 -43.21
C HIS A 346 -5.68 -7.93 -44.50
N ASP A 347 -5.10 -7.37 -45.57
CA ASP A 347 -5.67 -7.45 -46.90
C ASP A 347 -5.64 -8.88 -47.46
N MET A 348 -6.59 -9.13 -48.35
CA MET A 348 -6.89 -10.46 -48.87
C MET A 348 -6.75 -10.52 -50.38
N CYS A 349 -6.56 -11.74 -50.88
CA CYS A 349 -6.57 -12.01 -52.31
C CYS A 349 -7.86 -12.74 -52.70
N THR A 350 -8.34 -12.49 -53.92
CA THR A 350 -9.41 -13.30 -54.49
C THR A 350 -8.97 -14.77 -54.54
N ASN A 351 -9.83 -15.69 -54.11
CA ASN A 351 -9.58 -17.13 -54.03
C ASN A 351 -8.43 -17.56 -53.10
N SER A 352 -8.07 -16.76 -52.08
CA SER A 352 -7.09 -17.17 -51.06
C SER A 352 -7.68 -18.12 -50.00
N ALA A 353 -6.79 -18.81 -49.27
CA ALA A 353 -7.15 -19.77 -48.23
C ALA A 353 -7.91 -19.17 -47.02
N GLY A 354 -7.85 -17.85 -46.83
CA GLY A 354 -8.60 -17.11 -45.79
C GLY A 354 -7.75 -16.00 -45.16
N ALA A 355 -8.37 -15.13 -44.35
CA ALA A 355 -7.67 -14.21 -43.44
C ALA A 355 -8.30 -14.23 -42.05
N VAL A 356 -7.45 -14.07 -41.05
CA VAL A 356 -7.89 -14.01 -39.65
C VAL A 356 -8.05 -12.55 -39.25
N PHE A 357 -9.25 -12.22 -38.76
CA PHE A 357 -9.52 -10.98 -38.06
C PHE A 357 -9.70 -11.29 -36.58
N SER A 358 -9.14 -10.44 -35.71
CA SER A 358 -9.22 -10.66 -34.26
C SER A 358 -9.30 -9.36 -33.50
N ILE A 359 -9.87 -9.39 -32.31
CA ILE A 359 -9.88 -8.26 -31.37
C ILE A 359 -9.49 -8.77 -29.98
N SER A 360 -8.86 -7.92 -29.18
CA SER A 360 -8.58 -8.26 -27.78
C SER A 360 -9.88 -8.62 -27.05
N PRO A 361 -9.94 -9.76 -26.33
CA PRO A 361 -11.14 -10.15 -25.60
C PRO A 361 -11.63 -9.05 -24.64
N VAL A 362 -12.93 -8.77 -24.68
CA VAL A 362 -13.60 -7.85 -23.77
C VAL A 362 -14.08 -8.61 -22.55
N ALA A 363 -13.74 -8.11 -21.36
CA ALA A 363 -14.12 -8.75 -20.10
C ALA A 363 -15.65 -8.84 -19.96
N GLY A 364 -16.14 -10.05 -19.68
CA GLY A 364 -17.57 -10.31 -19.53
C GLY A 364 -18.35 -10.32 -20.85
N ALA A 365 -17.70 -10.32 -22.02
CA ALA A 365 -18.39 -10.51 -23.29
C ALA A 365 -19.06 -11.89 -23.37
N THR A 366 -20.31 -11.90 -23.80
CA THR A 366 -21.10 -13.13 -23.99
C THR A 366 -21.18 -13.54 -25.46
N ASP A 367 -20.93 -12.61 -26.38
CA ASP A 367 -21.04 -12.85 -27.81
C ASP A 367 -20.25 -11.80 -28.62
N TYR A 368 -19.76 -12.21 -29.79
CA TYR A 368 -19.04 -11.37 -30.75
C TYR A 368 -19.65 -11.59 -32.13
N GLN A 369 -20.35 -10.59 -32.65
CA GLN A 369 -20.97 -10.65 -33.98
C GLN A 369 -20.13 -9.89 -35.00
N TRP A 370 -19.47 -10.64 -35.87
CA TRP A 370 -18.64 -10.13 -36.95
C TRP A 370 -19.46 -10.00 -38.23
N ALA A 371 -19.34 -8.86 -38.91
CA ALA A 371 -20.04 -8.57 -40.16
C ALA A 371 -19.16 -7.76 -41.11
N ILE A 372 -19.39 -7.93 -42.41
CA ILE A 372 -18.58 -7.28 -43.44
C ILE A 372 -19.45 -6.39 -44.32
N TYR A 373 -18.96 -5.18 -44.59
CA TYR A 373 -19.65 -4.15 -45.38
C TYR A 373 -18.77 -3.60 -46.52
N PRO A 374 -19.31 -3.36 -47.72
CA PRO A 374 -20.62 -3.82 -48.20
C PRO A 374 -20.66 -5.35 -48.24
N ASN A 375 -21.85 -5.93 -48.04
CA ASN A 375 -22.02 -7.39 -47.99
C ASN A 375 -21.60 -8.03 -49.33
N PRO A 376 -20.48 -8.77 -49.37
CA PRO A 376 -19.95 -9.33 -50.61
C PRO A 376 -20.74 -10.57 -51.04
N GLN A 377 -20.73 -10.86 -52.34
CA GLN A 377 -21.23 -12.14 -52.86
C GLN A 377 -20.14 -13.21 -52.70
N ASN A 378 -20.55 -14.41 -52.23
CA ASN A 378 -19.69 -15.57 -51.99
C ASN A 378 -18.55 -15.29 -51.00
N PHE A 379 -18.84 -15.39 -49.69
CA PHE A 379 -17.84 -15.35 -48.62
C PHE A 379 -18.32 -16.23 -47.45
N SER A 380 -17.39 -16.61 -46.58
CA SER A 380 -17.70 -17.30 -45.32
C SER A 380 -16.96 -16.66 -44.16
N ILE A 381 -17.67 -16.41 -43.04
CA ILE A 381 -17.10 -16.04 -41.74
C ILE A 381 -17.23 -17.25 -40.82
N ASN A 382 -16.09 -17.82 -40.42
CA ASN A 382 -16.03 -18.94 -39.47
C ASN A 382 -15.53 -18.44 -38.11
N GLY A 383 -16.10 -18.97 -37.02
CA GLY A 383 -15.74 -18.55 -35.66
C GLY A 383 -16.56 -17.36 -35.12
N ASN A 384 -17.62 -16.95 -35.83
CA ASN A 384 -18.53 -15.92 -35.34
C ASN A 384 -19.10 -16.33 -33.96
N GLY A 385 -19.14 -15.40 -33.02
CA GLY A 385 -19.38 -15.63 -31.59
C GLY A 385 -18.11 -15.58 -30.72
N GLY A 386 -16.91 -15.61 -31.32
CA GLY A 386 -15.62 -15.51 -30.64
C GLY A 386 -14.85 -14.20 -30.90
N SER A 387 -13.76 -13.99 -30.16
CA SER A 387 -12.90 -12.80 -30.32
C SER A 387 -12.03 -12.80 -31.58
N TYR A 388 -12.16 -13.81 -32.44
CA TYR A 388 -11.51 -13.89 -33.74
C TYR A 388 -12.40 -14.64 -34.73
N VAL A 389 -12.23 -14.34 -36.02
CA VAL A 389 -12.90 -15.02 -37.12
C VAL A 389 -11.93 -15.29 -38.26
N ASP A 390 -12.16 -16.40 -38.97
CA ASP A 390 -11.52 -16.69 -40.25
C ASP A 390 -12.50 -16.36 -41.37
N VAL A 391 -12.06 -15.53 -42.31
CA VAL A 391 -12.85 -15.11 -43.45
C VAL A 391 -12.26 -15.68 -44.74
N SER A 392 -13.06 -16.39 -45.53
CA SER A 392 -12.60 -17.11 -46.72
C SER A 392 -13.59 -17.03 -47.90
N ASN A 393 -13.20 -17.62 -49.04
CA ASN A 393 -14.01 -17.82 -50.26
C ASN A 393 -14.35 -16.57 -51.09
N TRP A 394 -13.54 -15.50 -51.00
CA TRP A 394 -13.78 -14.24 -51.68
C TRP A 394 -13.55 -14.26 -53.19
N THR A 395 -14.55 -13.81 -53.95
CA THR A 395 -14.48 -13.76 -55.42
C THR A 395 -14.54 -12.34 -55.99
N SER A 396 -15.00 -11.36 -55.20
CA SER A 396 -15.18 -9.97 -55.63
C SER A 396 -14.06 -9.08 -55.09
N PRO A 397 -13.21 -8.48 -55.95
CA PRO A 397 -12.24 -7.49 -55.51
C PRO A 397 -12.91 -6.16 -55.17
N GLY A 398 -12.41 -5.46 -54.16
CA GLY A 398 -13.00 -4.21 -53.67
C GLY A 398 -12.45 -3.80 -52.30
N GLY A 399 -12.88 -2.62 -51.83
CA GLY A 399 -12.67 -2.20 -50.44
C GLY A 399 -13.84 -2.65 -49.56
N TYR A 400 -13.52 -3.17 -48.38
CA TYR A 400 -14.47 -3.70 -47.42
C TYR A 400 -14.13 -3.22 -46.00
N SER A 401 -15.12 -3.23 -45.12
CA SER A 401 -14.99 -2.99 -43.69
C SER A 401 -15.45 -4.21 -42.92
N MET A 402 -14.61 -4.71 -42.02
CA MET A 402 -14.97 -5.67 -41.00
C MET A 402 -15.47 -4.92 -39.77
N THR A 403 -16.65 -5.28 -39.27
CA THR A 403 -17.22 -4.74 -38.04
C THR A 403 -17.37 -5.87 -37.03
N VAL A 404 -17.16 -5.58 -35.75
CA VAL A 404 -17.49 -6.49 -34.65
C VAL A 404 -18.42 -5.80 -33.68
N THR A 405 -19.56 -6.43 -33.37
CA THR A 405 -20.46 -6.02 -32.29
C THR A 405 -20.33 -7.01 -31.15
N ILE A 406 -19.84 -6.54 -30.02
CA ILE A 406 -19.57 -7.33 -28.83
C ILE A 406 -20.69 -7.10 -27.83
N THR A 407 -21.38 -8.17 -27.46
CA THR A 407 -22.45 -8.12 -26.46
C THR A 407 -21.86 -8.43 -25.09
N THR A 408 -22.17 -7.59 -24.11
CA THR A 408 -21.78 -7.76 -22.72
C THR A 408 -23.01 -7.57 -21.82
N PRO A 409 -22.99 -8.00 -20.55
CA PRO A 409 -24.05 -7.73 -19.59
C PRO A 409 -24.37 -6.23 -19.42
N CYS A 410 -23.43 -5.34 -19.75
CA CYS A 410 -23.60 -3.89 -19.62
C CYS A 410 -23.93 -3.15 -20.94
N GLY A 411 -24.24 -3.91 -22.01
CA GLY A 411 -24.63 -3.39 -23.32
C GLY A 411 -23.72 -3.87 -24.44
N THR A 412 -23.88 -3.27 -25.62
CA THR A 412 -23.06 -3.58 -26.80
C THR A 412 -21.97 -2.53 -27.00
N VAL A 413 -20.79 -2.99 -27.41
CA VAL A 413 -19.68 -2.15 -27.89
C VAL A 413 -19.19 -2.72 -29.21
N GLY A 414 -18.57 -1.93 -30.06
CA GLY A 414 -18.10 -2.43 -31.35
C GLY A 414 -17.02 -1.59 -31.97
N ASP A 415 -16.32 -2.20 -32.91
CA ASP A 415 -15.20 -1.61 -33.65
C ASP A 415 -15.32 -1.92 -35.15
N GLU A 416 -14.60 -1.15 -35.97
CA GLU A 416 -14.58 -1.28 -37.43
C GLU A 416 -13.14 -1.24 -37.96
N TYR A 417 -12.85 -2.11 -38.93
CA TYR A 417 -11.56 -2.24 -39.61
C TYR A 417 -11.70 -2.32 -41.12
N SER A 418 -11.11 -1.38 -41.85
CA SER A 418 -11.14 -1.38 -43.32
C SER A 418 -9.98 -2.19 -43.94
N PHE A 419 -10.30 -3.03 -44.92
CA PHE A 419 -9.35 -3.88 -45.65
C PHE A 419 -9.71 -3.97 -47.15
N ALA A 420 -8.77 -4.36 -47.99
CA ALA A 420 -9.02 -4.59 -49.42
C ALA A 420 -8.92 -6.07 -49.81
N VAL A 421 -9.77 -6.45 -50.78
CA VAL A 421 -9.69 -7.72 -51.50
C VAL A 421 -9.17 -7.45 -52.91
N ILE A 422 -8.08 -8.11 -53.27
CA ILE A 422 -7.27 -7.74 -54.43
C ILE A 422 -7.20 -8.91 -55.42
N ARG A 423 -7.27 -8.63 -56.73
CA ARG A 423 -6.96 -9.61 -57.77
C ARG A 423 -5.45 -9.80 -57.92
N ASN A 424 -5.03 -11.03 -58.22
CA ASN A 424 -3.64 -11.29 -58.60
C ASN A 424 -3.32 -10.52 -59.90
N ASP A 425 -2.37 -9.58 -59.85
CA ASP A 425 -1.95 -8.73 -60.97
C ASP A 425 -0.42 -8.61 -60.95
N PRO A 426 0.27 -8.44 -62.09
CA PRO A 426 1.71 -8.13 -62.14
C PRO A 426 2.22 -6.96 -61.25
N MET A 427 1.35 -6.16 -60.62
CA MET A 427 1.71 -5.15 -59.59
C MET A 427 1.36 -5.55 -58.15
N LYS A 428 0.56 -6.60 -57.91
CA LYS A 428 0.11 -7.06 -56.59
C LYS A 428 0.17 -8.60 -56.54
N ASN A 429 1.17 -9.12 -55.84
CA ASN A 429 1.46 -10.56 -55.85
C ASN A 429 0.64 -11.28 -54.77
N CYS A 430 -0.29 -12.13 -55.21
CA CYS A 430 -1.08 -13.02 -54.35
C CYS A 430 -0.46 -14.41 -54.17
N ASN A 431 0.74 -14.68 -54.71
CA ASN A 431 1.35 -16.01 -54.71
C ASN A 431 1.95 -16.44 -53.35
N THR A 432 1.95 -15.57 -52.33
CA THR A 432 2.52 -15.85 -51.00
C THR A 432 1.47 -15.95 -49.88
N GLY A 433 0.19 -16.16 -50.20
CA GLY A 433 -0.85 -16.40 -49.17
C GLY A 433 -1.31 -15.17 -48.39
N GLY A 434 -0.92 -13.97 -48.83
CA GLY A 434 -1.43 -12.68 -48.37
C GLY A 434 -1.19 -11.66 -49.47
N GLY A 435 -2.13 -10.75 -49.71
CA GLY A 435 -1.96 -9.69 -50.69
C GLY A 435 -0.80 -8.80 -50.26
N SER A 436 0.35 -8.92 -50.93
CA SER A 436 1.48 -8.02 -50.68
C SER A 436 1.17 -6.67 -51.35
N ASP A 437 0.97 -5.63 -50.53
CA ASP A 437 0.84 -4.27 -51.04
C ASP A 437 2.14 -3.83 -51.71
N SER A 438 2.03 -3.00 -52.75
CA SER A 438 3.18 -2.36 -53.41
C SER A 438 3.87 -1.30 -52.53
N PHE A 439 3.42 -1.15 -51.27
CA PHE A 439 3.96 -0.24 -50.26
C PHE A 439 3.78 -0.82 -48.84
N SER A 440 4.54 -0.31 -47.87
CA SER A 440 4.44 -0.65 -46.45
C SER A 440 4.39 0.63 -45.61
N TYR A 441 3.84 0.53 -44.42
CA TYR A 441 3.79 1.65 -43.48
C TYR A 441 4.00 1.16 -42.04
N TYR A 442 4.84 1.85 -41.28
CA TYR A 442 5.23 1.43 -39.92
C TYR A 442 5.84 2.58 -39.10
N PRO A 443 5.81 2.51 -37.77
CA PRO A 443 5.02 1.58 -36.96
C PRO A 443 3.51 1.88 -37.06
N ASN A 444 2.69 0.85 -36.85
CA ASN A 444 1.23 0.97 -36.68
C ASN A 444 0.82 0.03 -35.51
N PRO A 445 0.44 0.54 -34.33
CA PRO A 445 0.17 1.94 -33.99
C PRO A 445 1.38 2.86 -34.11
N ALA A 446 1.14 4.07 -34.61
CA ALA A 446 2.14 5.12 -34.68
C ALA A 446 2.07 6.01 -33.43
N GLY A 447 3.23 6.27 -32.82
CA GLY A 447 3.35 7.26 -31.75
C GLY A 447 3.51 8.66 -32.35
N ASN A 448 4.75 9.15 -32.33
CA ASN A 448 5.09 10.49 -32.81
C ASN A 448 5.27 10.60 -34.34
N SER A 449 5.52 9.48 -35.02
CA SER A 449 5.70 9.45 -36.46
C SER A 449 5.44 8.06 -37.03
N MET A 450 5.17 8.01 -38.33
CA MET A 450 5.15 6.79 -39.13
C MET A 450 5.87 6.98 -40.46
N THR A 451 6.39 5.91 -41.02
CA THR A 451 7.03 5.86 -42.33
C THR A 451 6.11 5.17 -43.33
N ILE A 452 6.09 5.66 -44.58
CA ILE A 452 5.46 5.03 -45.74
C ILE A 452 6.56 4.76 -46.78
N THR A 453 6.71 3.51 -47.21
CA THR A 453 7.75 3.08 -48.17
C THR A 453 7.16 2.25 -49.31
N THR A 454 7.68 2.40 -50.53
CA THR A 454 7.40 1.50 -51.67
C THR A 454 8.56 0.56 -51.99
N SER A 455 9.62 0.61 -51.19
CA SER A 455 10.74 -0.31 -51.31
C SER A 455 10.39 -1.62 -50.61
N SER A 456 10.62 -2.77 -51.26
CA SER A 456 10.60 -4.05 -50.58
C SER A 456 11.78 -4.11 -49.63
N ALA A 457 11.61 -3.58 -48.42
CA ALA A 457 12.52 -3.87 -47.33
C ALA A 457 12.31 -5.35 -46.96
N SER A 458 13.32 -6.19 -47.19
CA SER A 458 13.50 -7.35 -46.34
C SER A 458 13.57 -6.81 -44.91
N THR A 459 12.59 -7.17 -44.09
CA THR A 459 12.64 -6.97 -42.65
C THR A 459 14.01 -7.43 -42.16
N PRO A 460 14.79 -6.61 -41.42
CA PRO A 460 15.89 -7.16 -40.65
C PRO A 460 15.23 -7.99 -39.55
N SER A 461 15.19 -9.31 -39.75
CA SER A 461 15.03 -10.24 -38.67
C SER A 461 16.17 -9.99 -37.69
N ALA A 462 15.84 -9.76 -36.42
CA ALA A 462 16.80 -9.73 -35.33
C ALA A 462 17.32 -11.15 -35.07
N ASP A 463 18.06 -11.71 -36.01
CA ASP A 463 19.08 -12.74 -35.82
C ASP A 463 19.63 -13.13 -37.19
N VAL A 464 20.96 -13.24 -37.27
CA VAL A 464 21.78 -14.03 -38.20
C VAL A 464 23.05 -13.25 -38.61
N THR A 465 24.17 -13.84 -38.22
CA THR A 465 25.57 -13.49 -38.48
C THR A 465 25.90 -13.44 -39.98
N PRO A 466 26.87 -12.60 -40.41
CA PRO A 466 27.12 -12.35 -41.82
C PRO A 466 27.99 -13.46 -42.42
N THR A 467 27.47 -14.17 -43.42
CA THR A 467 28.34 -14.86 -44.38
C THR A 467 28.00 -14.39 -45.79
N SER A 468 29.03 -13.89 -46.45
CA SER A 468 29.06 -13.36 -47.81
C SER A 468 28.47 -14.31 -48.85
N SER A 469 27.47 -13.86 -49.61
CA SER A 469 27.31 -14.32 -50.99
C SER A 469 26.78 -13.21 -51.91
N THR A 470 27.54 -13.03 -52.97
CA THR A 470 27.29 -12.39 -54.27
C THR A 470 25.92 -11.78 -54.56
N SER A 471 25.98 -10.49 -54.87
CA SER A 471 24.97 -9.65 -55.54
C SER A 471 24.21 -10.36 -56.67
N SER A 472 22.91 -10.57 -56.47
CA SER A 472 21.95 -10.70 -57.56
C SER A 472 21.10 -9.42 -57.61
N THR A 473 21.27 -8.65 -58.67
CA THR A 473 20.41 -7.53 -59.03
C THR A 473 19.00 -8.05 -59.31
N SER A 474 18.12 -8.05 -58.31
CA SER A 474 16.67 -8.12 -58.54
C SER A 474 16.19 -6.73 -58.93
N ASN A 475 15.56 -6.62 -60.10
CA ASN A 475 14.89 -5.39 -60.52
C ASN A 475 13.72 -5.11 -59.56
N THR A 476 13.94 -4.30 -58.52
CA THR A 476 12.90 -3.86 -57.59
C THR A 476 12.03 -2.82 -58.29
N LYS A 477 10.73 -3.13 -58.43
CA LYS A 477 9.72 -2.20 -58.96
C LYS A 477 9.45 -1.10 -57.92
N GLN A 478 10.26 -0.03 -57.91
CA GLN A 478 10.01 1.18 -57.12
C GLN A 478 9.12 2.16 -57.90
N TRP A 479 8.15 2.76 -57.22
CA TRP A 479 7.17 3.68 -57.84
C TRP A 479 7.07 4.99 -57.06
N PRO A 480 6.94 6.15 -57.73
CA PRO A 480 6.52 7.38 -57.06
C PRO A 480 5.08 7.21 -56.55
N PHE A 481 4.77 7.83 -55.41
CA PHE A 481 3.45 7.76 -54.79
C PHE A 481 3.02 9.10 -54.19
N SER A 482 1.72 9.29 -54.00
CA SER A 482 1.19 10.36 -53.14
C SER A 482 0.32 9.78 -52.05
N TYR A 483 0.18 10.47 -50.93
CA TYR A 483 -0.62 10.00 -49.81
C TYR A 483 -1.50 11.10 -49.21
N LYS A 484 -2.60 10.68 -48.58
CA LYS A 484 -3.50 11.51 -47.78
C LYS A 484 -3.93 10.73 -46.53
N ILE A 485 -3.98 11.39 -45.38
CA ILE A 485 -4.51 10.83 -44.14
C ILE A 485 -5.82 11.54 -43.83
N TYR A 486 -6.88 10.77 -43.58
CA TYR A 486 -8.22 11.27 -43.27
C TYR A 486 -8.62 10.90 -41.84
N ASN A 487 -9.43 11.74 -41.21
CA ASN A 487 -10.16 11.35 -40.00
C ASN A 487 -11.42 10.54 -40.36
N LYS A 488 -12.12 10.03 -39.34
CA LYS A 488 -13.41 9.31 -39.47
C LYS A 488 -14.56 10.08 -40.14
N THR A 489 -14.42 11.39 -40.33
CA THR A 489 -15.41 12.22 -41.04
C THR A 489 -15.04 12.44 -42.51
N GLY A 490 -13.95 11.83 -43.00
CA GLY A 490 -13.46 12.00 -44.37
C GLY A 490 -12.73 13.33 -44.62
N LYS A 491 -12.32 14.04 -43.56
CA LYS A 491 -11.50 15.27 -43.68
C LYS A 491 -10.03 14.91 -43.81
N VAL A 492 -9.35 15.43 -44.83
CA VAL A 492 -7.89 15.32 -44.99
C VAL A 492 -7.19 16.09 -43.87
N LEU A 493 -6.30 15.42 -43.15
CA LEU A 493 -5.50 15.97 -42.06
C LEU A 493 -4.02 16.09 -42.43
N LYS A 494 -3.48 15.14 -43.21
CA LYS A 494 -2.12 15.18 -43.76
C LYS A 494 -2.14 14.76 -45.21
N GLN A 495 -1.20 15.27 -46.01
CA GLN A 495 -0.99 14.80 -47.37
C GLN A 495 0.45 15.08 -47.83
N GLY A 496 0.93 14.34 -48.82
CA GLY A 496 2.24 14.55 -49.42
C GLY A 496 2.50 13.62 -50.60
N SER A 497 3.74 13.61 -51.08
CA SER A 497 4.17 12.77 -52.19
C SER A 497 5.64 12.37 -52.07
N SER A 498 5.97 11.21 -52.62
CA SER A 498 7.33 10.70 -52.71
C SER A 498 7.76 10.50 -54.16
N ALA A 499 9.04 10.78 -54.40
CA ALA A 499 9.72 10.41 -55.64
C ALA A 499 9.96 8.88 -55.69
N LYS A 500 10.40 8.38 -56.84
CA LYS A 500 10.68 6.96 -57.02
C LYS A 500 11.80 6.52 -56.07
N GLY A 501 11.49 5.56 -55.19
CA GLY A 501 12.48 4.92 -54.30
C GLY A 501 12.74 5.65 -52.97
N GLU A 502 12.02 6.74 -52.70
CA GLU A 502 12.15 7.51 -51.45
C GLU A 502 11.05 7.17 -50.44
N ASP A 503 11.41 7.12 -49.16
CA ASP A 503 10.49 6.90 -48.05
C ASP A 503 9.92 8.23 -47.56
N VAL A 504 8.69 8.21 -47.05
CA VAL A 504 8.05 9.39 -46.46
C VAL A 504 7.84 9.16 -44.97
N MET A 505 8.40 10.06 -44.15
CA MET A 505 8.11 10.12 -42.72
C MET A 505 7.01 11.14 -42.46
N VAL A 506 5.92 10.69 -41.84
CA VAL A 506 4.77 11.51 -41.47
C VAL A 506 4.81 11.74 -39.97
N ASP A 507 4.87 13.01 -39.56
CA ASP A 507 4.71 13.42 -38.16
C ASP A 507 3.24 13.30 -37.74
N THR A 508 3.00 12.59 -36.63
CA THR A 508 1.67 12.26 -36.10
C THR A 508 1.41 12.89 -34.72
N ARG A 509 2.32 13.73 -34.21
CA ARG A 509 2.18 14.40 -32.89
C ARG A 509 0.98 15.34 -32.79
N ASP A 510 0.56 15.90 -33.91
CA ASP A 510 -0.61 16.78 -34.03
C ASP A 510 -1.92 16.03 -34.27
N LEU A 511 -1.88 14.70 -34.35
CA LEU A 511 -3.05 13.84 -34.43
C LEU A 511 -3.38 13.27 -33.05
N LEU A 512 -4.66 13.33 -32.65
CA LEU A 512 -5.13 12.71 -31.42
C LEU A 512 -5.07 11.18 -31.52
N SER A 513 -4.98 10.47 -30.38
CA SER A 513 -5.06 9.01 -30.36
C SER A 513 -6.44 8.54 -30.82
N ASP A 514 -6.53 8.05 -32.06
CA ASP A 514 -7.76 7.58 -32.72
C ASP A 514 -7.39 6.76 -33.99
N ASN A 515 -8.40 6.23 -34.67
CA ASN A 515 -8.29 5.58 -35.98
C ASN A 515 -8.35 6.61 -37.12
N TYR A 516 -7.48 6.45 -38.11
CA TYR A 516 -7.40 7.29 -39.31
C TYR A 516 -7.28 6.44 -40.58
N PHE A 517 -7.56 7.04 -41.74
CA PHE A 517 -7.48 6.38 -43.04
C PHE A 517 -6.35 6.96 -43.89
N LEU A 518 -5.34 6.15 -44.17
CA LEU A 518 -4.25 6.44 -45.09
C LEU A 518 -4.63 6.01 -46.52
N HIS A 519 -4.70 6.96 -47.43
CA HIS A 519 -4.89 6.70 -48.86
C HIS A 519 -3.54 6.93 -49.55
N VAL A 520 -3.05 5.93 -50.28
CA VAL A 520 -1.82 6.00 -51.07
C VAL A 520 -2.15 5.80 -52.54
N LEU A 521 -1.80 6.78 -53.37
CA LEU A 521 -1.99 6.77 -54.81
C LEU A 521 -0.67 6.44 -55.51
N ILE A 522 -0.63 5.30 -56.19
CA ILE A 522 0.51 4.81 -56.99
C ILE A 522 0.06 4.70 -58.45
N GLY A 523 0.61 5.54 -59.33
CA GLY A 523 0.15 5.63 -60.71
C GLY A 523 -1.32 6.06 -60.81
N LYS A 524 -2.21 5.17 -61.27
CA LYS A 524 -3.67 5.41 -61.36
C LYS A 524 -4.48 4.69 -60.27
N GLN A 525 -3.81 3.97 -59.36
CA GLN A 525 -4.47 3.16 -58.34
C GLN A 525 -4.38 3.84 -56.98
N GLU A 526 -5.53 4.00 -56.32
CA GLU A 526 -5.62 4.44 -54.94
C GLU A 526 -5.80 3.21 -54.03
N ILE A 527 -4.99 3.13 -52.98
CA ILE A 527 -5.02 2.08 -51.98
C ILE A 527 -5.32 2.72 -50.63
N GLN A 528 -6.30 2.20 -49.91
CA GLN A 528 -6.75 2.74 -48.63
C GLN A 528 -6.39 1.78 -47.49
N LYS A 529 -5.89 2.32 -46.38
CA LYS A 529 -5.45 1.57 -45.20
C LYS A 529 -5.86 2.28 -43.93
N GLN A 530 -6.16 1.53 -42.88
CA GLN A 530 -6.34 2.10 -41.55
C GLN A 530 -5.01 2.22 -40.82
N ILE A 531 -4.79 3.36 -40.17
CA ILE A 531 -3.66 3.62 -39.29
C ILE A 531 -4.19 4.02 -37.92
N VAL A 532 -3.51 3.57 -36.87
CA VAL A 532 -3.83 3.86 -35.47
C VAL A 532 -2.78 4.80 -34.93
N ILE A 533 -3.20 5.92 -34.34
CA ILE A 533 -2.29 6.81 -33.60
C ILE A 533 -2.47 6.56 -32.10
N GLN A 534 -1.36 6.37 -31.39
CA GLN A 534 -1.35 6.13 -29.95
C GLN A 534 -0.15 6.80 -29.29
N HIS A 535 -0.40 7.90 -28.56
CA HIS A 535 0.58 8.60 -27.72
C HIS A 535 0.71 8.04 -26.32
#